data_AF-H0SV94-F1
#
_entry.id   AF-H0SV94-F1
#
_cell.length_a   1.000
_cell.length_b   1.000
_cell.length_c   1.000
_cell.angle_alpha   90.00
_cell.angle_beta   90.00
_cell.angle_gamma   90.00
#
_symmetry.space_group_name_H-M   'P 1'
#
loop_
_entity.id
_entity.type
_entity.pdbx_description
1 polymer ?
#
loop_
_entity_poly.entity_id
_entity_poly.type
_entity_poly.pdbx_seq_one_letter_code
_entity_poly.pdbx_strand_id
1 'polypeptide(L)'
;MPLEKLRRAMRAAAMAAGLAGLASLATVAGLRAEAPPASPAYVPTVSDLMIATIQPRHIRLWLAARSGNWAFSAYELGNLKGAFNRVSRAQPLVDGNSFADMNAAVMQQPIEALAQAIKQKDIAAFDRSYAELTAACNSCHQALNRAVVAIKVPQNASVADQEFAPGVD
;
A
#
# COMPACT_ATOMS: atom_id res chain seq x y z
N MET A 1 11.93 -95.37 0.33
CA MET A 1 10.64 -95.92 -0.17
C MET A 1 10.02 -96.68 1.01
N PRO A 2 9.00 -96.12 1.71
CA PRO A 2 7.82 -95.56 1.06
C PRO A 2 7.44 -94.17 1.60
N LEU A 3 7.90 -93.13 0.89
CA LEU A 3 7.45 -91.74 1.04
C LEU A 3 6.03 -91.48 0.48
N GLU A 4 5.32 -92.54 0.07
CA GLU A 4 3.98 -92.49 -0.53
C GLU A 4 2.85 -92.57 0.52
N LYS A 5 3.15 -92.98 1.76
CA LYS A 5 2.14 -93.09 2.83
C LYS A 5 2.01 -91.82 3.69
N LEU A 6 3.02 -90.94 3.65
CA LEU A 6 3.06 -89.71 4.43
C LEU A 6 2.18 -88.59 3.85
N ARG A 7 1.80 -88.69 2.56
CA ARG A 7 0.97 -87.69 1.87
C ARG A 7 -0.54 -87.96 1.93
N ARG A 8 -0.98 -89.12 2.41
CA ARG A 8 -2.40 -89.54 2.38
C ARG A 8 -3.14 -89.52 3.72
N ALA A 9 -2.45 -89.27 4.84
CA ALA A 9 -3.06 -89.40 6.18
C ALA A 9 -3.33 -88.06 6.93
N MET A 10 -3.16 -86.90 6.30
CA MET A 10 -3.45 -85.61 6.93
C MET A 10 -4.50 -84.78 6.15
N ARG A 11 -5.49 -85.46 5.59
CA ARG A 11 -6.80 -84.87 5.25
C ARG A 11 -7.81 -85.25 6.33
N ALA A 12 -7.71 -84.69 7.53
CA ALA A 12 -8.79 -84.63 8.52
C ALA A 12 -8.36 -83.79 9.73
N ALA A 13 -8.34 -82.47 9.58
CA ALA A 13 -8.44 -81.56 10.72
C ALA A 13 -9.09 -80.26 10.23
N ALA A 14 -10.35 -80.37 9.80
CA ALA A 14 -11.24 -79.24 9.75
C ALA A 14 -11.78 -79.03 11.17
N MET A 15 -11.20 -78.09 11.92
CA MET A 15 -11.93 -77.38 12.98
C MET A 15 -11.21 -76.09 13.40
N ALA A 16 -11.88 -74.98 13.09
CA ALA A 16 -11.99 -73.75 13.88
C ALA A 16 -10.73 -73.06 14.43
N ALA A 17 -10.36 -71.95 13.80
CA ALA A 17 -9.96 -70.72 14.50
C ALA A 17 -9.91 -69.54 13.51
N GLY A 18 -10.51 -68.41 13.86
CA GLY A 18 -10.28 -67.14 13.15
C GLY A 18 -11.54 -66.33 12.86
N LEU A 19 -12.20 -65.89 13.92
CA LEU A 19 -13.20 -64.82 13.89
C LEU A 19 -12.62 -63.51 13.32
N ALA A 20 -13.54 -62.67 12.83
CA ALA A 20 -13.41 -61.23 12.62
C ALA A 20 -12.71 -60.77 11.32
N GLY A 21 -13.42 -60.95 10.20
CA GLY A 21 -13.28 -60.02 9.07
C GLY A 21 -13.76 -58.63 9.50
N LEU A 22 -12.82 -57.78 9.92
CA LEU A 22 -13.04 -56.35 10.14
C LEU A 22 -13.39 -55.68 8.81
N ALA A 23 -14.69 -55.64 8.52
CA ALA A 23 -15.26 -54.64 7.65
C ALA A 23 -15.07 -53.26 8.31
N SER A 24 -14.25 -52.40 7.70
CA SER A 24 -14.42 -50.94 7.60
C SER A 24 -13.16 -50.32 6.97
N LEU A 25 -13.01 -50.43 5.64
CA LEU A 25 -12.28 -49.37 4.93
C LEU A 25 -13.21 -48.15 4.94
N ALA A 26 -13.12 -47.34 5.98
CA ALA A 26 -13.68 -45.99 5.95
C ALA A 26 -12.89 -45.22 4.88
N THR A 27 -13.48 -45.08 3.71
CA THR A 27 -13.09 -44.10 2.71
C THR A 27 -13.18 -42.73 3.37
N VAL A 28 -12.03 -42.18 3.78
CA VAL A 28 -11.91 -40.75 4.08
C VAL A 28 -11.93 -40.01 2.74
N ALA A 29 -13.07 -40.06 2.05
CA ALA A 29 -13.38 -39.18 0.94
C ALA A 29 -13.47 -37.78 1.54
N GLY A 30 -12.49 -36.96 1.19
CA GLY A 30 -12.17 -35.73 1.89
C GLY A 30 -13.37 -34.81 2.07
N LEU A 31 -13.72 -34.56 3.33
CA LEU A 31 -14.26 -33.27 3.73
C LEU A 31 -13.13 -32.24 3.60
N ARG A 32 -12.77 -31.86 2.37
CA ARG A 32 -12.16 -30.54 2.17
C ARG A 32 -13.30 -29.57 2.44
N ALA A 33 -13.26 -28.91 3.60
CA ALA A 33 -14.05 -27.71 3.79
C ALA A 33 -13.69 -26.76 2.65
N GLU A 34 -14.69 -26.38 1.85
CA GLU A 34 -14.54 -25.33 0.86
C GLU A 34 -14.03 -24.09 1.61
N ALA A 35 -12.81 -23.64 1.32
CA ALA A 35 -12.31 -22.42 1.93
C ALA A 35 -13.27 -21.28 1.54
N PRO A 36 -13.69 -20.42 2.48
CA PRO A 36 -14.55 -19.30 2.13
C PRO A 36 -13.87 -18.48 1.02
N PRO A 37 -14.65 -17.93 0.07
CA PRO A 37 -14.08 -17.15 -1.02
C PRO A 37 -13.20 -16.04 -0.44
N ALA A 38 -12.01 -15.87 -1.03
CA ALA A 38 -11.10 -14.82 -0.62
C ALA A 38 -11.84 -13.47 -0.70
N SER A 39 -11.75 -12.69 0.39
CA SER A 39 -12.27 -11.33 0.35
C SER A 39 -11.54 -10.54 -0.74
N PRO A 40 -12.24 -9.66 -1.48
CA PRO A 40 -11.60 -8.84 -2.49
C PRO A 40 -10.46 -8.03 -1.87
N ALA A 41 -9.35 -7.93 -2.59
CA ALA A 41 -8.22 -7.12 -2.16
C ALA A 41 -8.67 -5.66 -2.01
N TYR A 42 -8.34 -5.04 -0.87
CA TYR A 42 -8.60 -3.63 -0.68
C TYR A 42 -7.74 -2.79 -1.64
N VAL A 43 -8.40 -1.94 -2.43
CA VAL A 43 -7.75 -0.98 -3.31
C VAL A 43 -7.93 0.40 -2.67
N PRO A 44 -6.84 1.05 -2.20
CA PRO A 44 -6.93 2.37 -1.60
C PRO A 44 -7.57 3.38 -2.53
N THR A 45 -8.55 4.14 -2.02
CA THR A 45 -9.18 5.22 -2.77
C THR A 45 -8.22 6.40 -2.95
N VAL A 46 -8.57 7.35 -3.82
CA VAL A 46 -7.81 8.62 -3.90
C VAL A 46 -7.76 9.31 -2.55
N SER A 47 -8.85 9.32 -1.78
CA SER A 47 -8.89 9.94 -0.45
C SER A 47 -7.90 9.27 0.51
N ASP A 48 -7.86 7.93 0.51
CA ASP A 48 -6.93 7.17 1.37
C ASP A 48 -5.48 7.51 1.03
N LEU A 49 -5.16 7.59 -0.27
CA LEU A 49 -3.81 7.94 -0.72
C LEU A 49 -3.45 9.40 -0.46
N MET A 50 -4.41 10.33 -0.56
CA MET A 50 -4.20 11.75 -0.23
C MET A 50 -3.82 11.91 1.25
N ILE A 51 -4.58 11.29 2.14
CA ILE A 51 -4.34 11.35 3.60
C ILE A 51 -3.07 10.59 3.97
N ALA A 52 -2.86 9.38 3.44
CA ALA A 52 -1.75 8.53 3.85
C ALA A 52 -0.40 8.94 3.23
N THR A 53 -0.40 9.61 2.07
CA THR A 53 0.83 9.81 1.30
C THR A 53 1.12 11.24 0.86
N ILE A 54 0.10 12.06 0.61
CA ILE A 54 0.29 13.42 0.08
C ILE A 54 0.35 14.43 1.22
N GLN A 55 -0.67 14.47 2.07
CA GLN A 55 -0.77 15.46 3.15
C GLN A 55 0.39 15.40 4.15
N PRO A 56 0.87 14.21 4.59
CA PRO A 56 2.04 14.12 5.47
C PRO A 56 3.33 14.66 4.83
N ARG A 57 3.48 14.53 3.51
CA ARG A 57 4.66 15.04 2.79
C ARG A 57 4.59 16.54 2.58
N HIS A 58 3.39 17.06 2.31
CA HIS A 58 3.14 18.50 2.22
C HIS A 58 3.51 19.23 3.51
N ILE A 59 3.14 18.69 4.68
CA ILE A 59 3.53 19.27 5.99
C ILE A 59 5.03 19.09 6.30
N ARG A 60 5.61 17.92 6.00
CA ARG A 60 7.05 17.66 6.24
C ARG A 60 7.95 18.55 5.38
N LEU A 61 7.57 18.77 4.12
CA LEU A 61 8.25 19.71 3.22
C LEU A 61 8.29 21.13 3.81
N TRP A 62 7.16 21.61 4.32
CA TRP A 62 7.09 22.94 4.94
C TRP A 62 7.95 23.06 6.19
N LEU A 63 7.90 22.05 7.07
CA LEU A 63 8.70 22.00 8.29
C LEU A 63 10.19 21.99 7.95
N ALA A 64 10.62 21.16 7.00
CA ALA A 64 12.01 21.07 6.58
C ALA A 64 12.56 22.41 6.08
N ALA A 65 11.80 23.12 5.24
CA ALA A 65 12.23 24.40 4.70
C ALA A 65 12.27 25.50 5.78
N ARG A 66 11.27 25.52 6.68
CA ARG A 66 11.22 26.48 7.80
C ARG A 66 12.38 26.30 8.78
N SER A 67 12.84 25.05 8.94
CA SER A 67 14.02 24.71 9.74
C SER A 67 15.34 24.90 8.99
N GLY A 68 15.32 25.40 7.74
CA GLY A 68 16.52 25.60 6.92
C GLY A 68 17.17 24.29 6.42
N ASN A 69 16.49 23.15 6.55
CA ASN A 69 16.96 21.87 6.08
C ASN A 69 16.59 21.66 4.60
N TRP A 70 17.36 22.31 3.74
CA TRP A 70 17.16 22.30 2.28
C TRP A 70 17.35 20.92 1.66
N ALA A 71 18.25 20.09 2.21
CA ALA A 71 18.45 18.72 1.75
C ALA A 71 17.19 17.87 2.01
N PHE A 72 16.63 17.96 3.22
CA PHE A 72 15.40 17.25 3.54
C PHE A 72 14.18 17.84 2.81
N SER A 73 14.16 19.15 2.56
CA SER A 73 13.16 19.80 1.71
C SER A 73 13.17 19.23 0.28
N ALA A 74 14.35 19.09 -0.33
CA ALA A 74 14.48 18.49 -1.66
C ALA A 74 14.01 17.02 -1.67
N TYR A 75 14.37 16.27 -0.62
CA TYR A 75 13.91 14.90 -0.44
C TYR A 75 12.39 14.80 -0.34
N GLU A 76 11.73 15.63 0.49
CA GLU A 76 10.26 15.58 0.62
C GLU A 76 9.53 16.10 -0.60
N LEU A 77 10.06 17.10 -1.32
CA LEU A 77 9.48 17.55 -2.60
C LEU A 77 9.51 16.42 -3.64
N GLY A 78 10.65 15.72 -3.76
CA GLY A 78 10.79 14.56 -4.64
C GLY A 78 9.81 13.44 -4.27
N ASN A 79 9.67 13.15 -2.97
CA ASN A 79 8.73 12.16 -2.49
C ASN A 79 7.26 12.56 -2.69
N LEU A 80 6.92 13.84 -2.55
CA LEU A 80 5.59 14.37 -2.82
C LEU A 80 5.22 14.18 -4.30
N LYS A 81 6.11 14.56 -5.22
CA LYS A 81 5.95 14.30 -6.67
C LYS A 81 5.80 12.80 -6.94
N GLY A 82 6.65 11.97 -6.34
CA GLY A 82 6.59 10.51 -6.47
C GLY A 82 5.29 9.91 -5.93
N ALA A 83 4.73 10.49 -4.87
CA ALA A 83 3.45 10.07 -4.30
C ALA A 83 2.29 10.38 -5.25
N PHE A 84 2.20 11.58 -5.83
CA PHE A 84 1.21 11.88 -6.86
C PHE A 84 1.29 10.91 -8.04
N ASN A 85 2.50 10.60 -8.52
CA ASN A 85 2.69 9.61 -9.60
C ASN A 85 2.18 8.21 -9.21
N ARG A 86 2.30 7.81 -7.94
CA ARG A 86 1.73 6.55 -7.44
C ARG A 86 0.21 6.61 -7.39
N VAL A 87 -0.38 7.75 -7.00
CA VAL A 87 -1.84 7.95 -7.06
C VAL A 87 -2.33 7.78 -8.48
N SER A 88 -1.70 8.43 -9.48
CA SER A 88 -2.08 8.29 -10.88
C SER A 88 -2.06 6.85 -11.39
N ARG A 89 -1.18 6.00 -10.87
CA ARG A 89 -1.11 4.58 -11.25
C ARG A 89 -2.16 3.72 -10.52
N ALA A 90 -2.40 4.00 -9.25
CA ALA A 90 -3.36 3.26 -8.44
C ALA A 90 -4.82 3.64 -8.77
N GLN A 91 -5.04 4.90 -9.12
CA GLN A 91 -6.34 5.51 -9.40
C GLN A 91 -6.24 6.34 -10.69
N PRO A 92 -6.18 5.69 -11.87
CA PRO A 92 -5.95 6.37 -13.14
C PRO A 92 -7.11 7.29 -13.56
N LEU A 93 -8.34 6.96 -13.12
CA LEU A 93 -9.54 7.74 -13.40
C LEU A 93 -10.21 8.21 -12.12
N VAL A 94 -10.64 9.47 -12.08
CA VAL A 94 -11.47 10.03 -11.01
C VAL A 94 -12.63 10.77 -11.65
N ASP A 95 -13.85 10.32 -11.36
CA ASP A 95 -15.09 10.84 -11.97
C ASP A 95 -15.01 10.89 -13.52
N GLY A 96 -14.37 9.87 -14.11
CA GLY A 96 -14.17 9.75 -15.57
C GLY A 96 -12.98 10.55 -16.14
N ASN A 97 -12.27 11.33 -15.32
CA ASN A 97 -11.14 12.16 -15.74
C ASN A 97 -9.80 11.49 -15.44
N SER A 98 -8.81 11.67 -16.32
CA SER A 98 -7.44 11.21 -16.11
C SER A 98 -6.80 11.92 -14.92
N PHE A 99 -6.50 11.18 -13.85
CA PHE A 99 -5.83 11.74 -12.68
C PHE A 99 -4.44 12.28 -13.04
N ALA A 100 -3.72 11.59 -13.93
CA ALA A 100 -2.39 11.99 -14.36
C ALA A 100 -2.42 13.37 -15.05
N ASP A 101 -3.38 13.59 -15.96
CA ASP A 101 -3.48 14.84 -16.72
C ASP A 101 -3.93 16.00 -15.82
N MET A 102 -4.94 15.77 -14.95
CA MET A 102 -5.35 16.76 -13.96
C MET A 102 -4.20 17.16 -13.03
N ASN A 103 -3.44 16.16 -12.54
CA ASN A 103 -2.29 16.40 -11.68
C ASN A 103 -1.18 17.18 -12.41
N ALA A 104 -0.87 16.82 -13.66
CA ALA A 104 0.12 17.55 -14.46
C ALA A 104 -0.31 19.00 -14.68
N ALA A 105 -1.59 19.24 -14.99
CA ALA A 105 -2.12 20.57 -15.25
C ALA A 105 -2.03 21.51 -14.04
N VAL A 106 -2.22 20.99 -12.82
CA VAL A 106 -2.26 21.84 -11.60
C VAL A 106 -0.98 21.83 -10.78
N MET A 107 -0.24 20.71 -10.74
CA MET A 107 0.90 20.55 -9.83
C MET A 107 2.26 20.81 -10.47
N GLN A 108 2.38 20.76 -11.80
CA GLN A 108 3.70 20.80 -12.45
C GLN A 108 4.46 22.10 -12.14
N GLN A 109 3.85 23.26 -12.42
CA GLN A 109 4.46 24.56 -12.20
C GLN A 109 4.84 24.81 -10.73
N PRO A 110 3.95 24.64 -9.73
CA PRO A 110 4.33 24.89 -8.34
C PRO A 110 5.42 23.94 -7.82
N ILE A 111 5.46 22.67 -8.29
CA ILE A 111 6.54 21.73 -7.94
C ILE A 111 7.88 22.20 -8.53
N GLU A 112 7.91 22.67 -9.77
CA GLU A 112 9.11 23.20 -10.42
C GLU A 112 9.61 24.48 -9.72
N ALA A 113 8.71 25.39 -9.37
CA ALA A 113 9.03 26.62 -8.63
C ALA A 113 9.59 26.30 -7.23
N LEU A 114 8.98 25.36 -6.50
CA LEU A 114 9.51 24.88 -5.22
C LEU A 114 10.90 24.25 -5.37
N ALA A 115 11.12 23.45 -6.42
CA ALA A 115 12.43 22.84 -6.65
C ALA A 115 13.50 23.91 -6.86
N GLN A 116 13.18 24.98 -7.60
CA GLN A 116 14.09 26.10 -7.81
C GLN A 116 14.37 26.86 -6.51
N ALA A 117 13.32 27.17 -5.73
CA ALA A 117 13.46 27.85 -4.44
C ALA A 117 14.32 27.05 -3.44
N ILE A 118 14.11 25.73 -3.35
CA ILE A 118 14.90 24.83 -2.51
C ILE A 118 16.36 24.78 -2.97
N LYS A 119 16.59 24.69 -4.29
CA LYS A 119 17.96 24.70 -4.85
C LYS A 119 18.69 26.00 -4.56
N GLN A 120 18.00 27.13 -4.62
CA GLN A 120 18.53 28.46 -4.31
C GLN A 120 18.60 28.75 -2.81
N LYS A 121 18.01 27.90 -1.96
CA LYS A 121 17.85 28.14 -0.52
C LYS A 121 17.14 29.46 -0.22
N ASP A 122 16.20 29.84 -1.08
CA ASP A 122 15.45 31.08 -0.98
C ASP A 122 14.12 30.82 -0.26
N ILE A 123 14.04 31.20 1.01
CA ILE A 123 12.84 30.99 1.83
C ILE A 123 11.66 31.85 1.37
N ALA A 124 11.91 33.05 0.82
CA ALA A 124 10.82 33.90 0.34
C ALA A 124 10.23 33.35 -0.97
N ALA A 125 11.06 32.86 -1.88
CA ALA A 125 10.59 32.15 -3.06
C ALA A 125 9.89 30.83 -2.69
N PHE A 126 10.41 30.11 -1.69
CA PHE A 126 9.78 28.89 -1.18
C PHE A 126 8.38 29.17 -0.64
N ASP A 127 8.21 30.19 0.21
CA ASP A 127 6.92 30.52 0.81
C ASP A 127 5.86 30.87 -0.23
N ARG A 128 6.23 31.64 -1.26
CA ARG A 128 5.33 31.92 -2.39
C ARG A 128 4.96 30.65 -3.15
N SER A 129 5.94 29.86 -3.55
CA SER A 129 5.72 28.65 -4.36
C SER A 129 4.97 27.56 -3.58
N TYR A 130 5.16 27.50 -2.25
CA TYR A 130 4.43 26.60 -1.37
C TYR A 130 2.95 27.02 -1.24
N ALA A 131 2.69 28.32 -1.13
CA ALA A 131 1.32 28.84 -1.13
C ALA A 131 0.62 28.56 -2.47
N GLU A 132 1.33 28.70 -3.59
CA GLU A 132 0.84 28.32 -4.93
C GLU A 132 0.55 26.82 -5.03
N LEU A 133 1.43 25.95 -4.51
CA LEU A 133 1.16 24.52 -4.41
C LEU A 133 -0.10 24.23 -3.59
N THR A 134 -0.26 24.89 -2.44
CA THR A 134 -1.46 24.76 -1.60
C THR A 134 -2.72 25.22 -2.34
N ALA A 135 -2.65 26.31 -3.10
CA ALA A 135 -3.75 26.76 -3.94
C ALA A 135 -4.08 25.76 -5.06
N ALA A 136 -3.07 25.16 -5.69
CA ALA A 136 -3.24 24.11 -6.70
C ALA A 136 -3.92 22.85 -6.13
N CYS A 137 -3.56 22.42 -4.91
CA CYS A 137 -4.28 21.36 -4.19
C CYS A 137 -5.77 21.68 -4.08
N ASN A 138 -6.11 22.90 -3.65
CA ASN A 138 -7.48 23.33 -3.51
C ASN A 138 -8.22 23.45 -4.84
N SER A 139 -7.55 23.88 -5.91
CA SER A 139 -8.13 23.93 -7.26
C SER A 139 -8.51 22.54 -7.76
N CYS A 140 -7.66 21.54 -7.54
CA CYS A 140 -7.97 20.14 -7.87
C CYS A 140 -9.17 19.63 -7.08
N HIS A 141 -9.21 19.90 -5.77
CA HIS A 141 -10.35 19.52 -4.93
C HIS A 141 -11.65 20.20 -5.36
N GLN A 142 -11.60 21.47 -5.76
CA GLN A 142 -12.77 22.20 -6.27
C GLN A 142 -13.27 21.61 -7.59
N ALA A 143 -12.38 21.34 -8.55
CA ALA A 143 -12.72 20.76 -9.84
C ALA A 143 -13.42 19.38 -9.72
N LEU A 144 -13.09 18.63 -8.67
CA LEU A 144 -13.70 17.32 -8.36
C LEU A 144 -14.91 17.42 -7.41
N ASN A 145 -15.46 18.61 -7.19
CA ASN A 145 -16.58 18.83 -6.25
C ASN A 145 -16.28 18.33 -4.83
N ARG A 146 -15.07 18.59 -4.34
CA ARG A 146 -14.55 18.26 -3.00
C ARG A 146 -14.03 19.48 -2.26
N ALA A 147 -14.58 20.68 -2.53
CA ALA A 147 -14.14 21.94 -1.93
C ALA A 147 -14.17 21.98 -0.38
N VAL A 148 -14.93 21.08 0.25
CA VAL A 148 -14.94 20.90 1.72
C VAL A 148 -13.58 20.41 2.26
N VAL A 149 -12.74 19.80 1.43
CA VAL A 149 -11.37 19.42 1.76
C VAL A 149 -10.44 20.60 1.48
N ALA A 150 -10.38 21.53 2.43
CA ALA A 150 -9.57 22.74 2.31
C ALA A 150 -8.16 22.54 2.88
N ILE A 151 -7.14 22.67 2.03
CA ILE A 151 -5.73 22.64 2.41
C ILE A 151 -5.25 24.06 2.72
N LYS A 152 -4.46 24.22 3.78
CA LYS A 152 -3.88 25.49 4.20
C LYS A 152 -2.37 25.38 4.34
N VAL A 153 -1.68 26.52 4.21
CA VAL A 153 -0.28 26.61 4.63
C VAL A 153 -0.24 26.38 6.15
N PRO A 154 0.64 25.49 6.66
CA PRO A 154 0.75 25.29 8.09
C PRO A 154 1.15 26.58 8.84
N GLN A 155 0.61 26.78 10.03
CA GLN A 155 0.98 27.89 10.93
C GLN A 155 1.82 27.37 12.11
N ASN A 156 1.33 26.33 12.78
CA ASN A 156 1.96 25.70 13.95
C ASN A 156 2.07 24.18 13.74
N ALA A 157 2.67 23.75 12.62
CA ALA A 157 2.85 22.33 12.36
C ALA A 157 3.96 21.71 13.23
N SER A 158 3.79 20.43 13.56
CA SER A 158 4.82 19.59 14.19
C SER A 158 4.58 18.13 13.84
N VAL A 159 5.64 17.35 13.66
CA VAL A 159 5.61 15.89 13.62
C VAL A 159 6.45 15.40 14.78
N ALA A 160 5.81 14.77 15.77
CA ALA A 160 6.36 14.61 17.12
C ALA A 160 7.60 13.71 17.20
N ASP A 161 7.74 12.76 16.28
CA ASP A 161 8.80 11.76 16.24
C ASP A 161 9.89 12.06 15.20
N GLN A 162 10.00 13.32 14.74
CA GLN A 162 10.95 13.68 13.69
C GLN A 162 11.64 15.03 13.92
N GLU A 163 12.97 15.03 13.74
CA GLU A 163 13.80 16.24 13.66
C GLU A 163 13.81 16.81 12.23
N PHE A 164 13.63 18.13 12.13
CA PHE A 164 13.58 18.85 10.85
C PHE A 164 14.75 19.80 10.67
N ALA A 165 15.47 20.17 11.73
CA ALA A 165 16.73 20.87 11.61
C ALA A 165 17.74 20.04 10.79
N PRO A 166 18.71 20.68 10.12
CA PRO A 166 19.83 19.96 9.55
C PRO A 166 20.55 19.14 10.62
N GLY A 167 21.01 17.94 10.26
CA GLY A 167 21.94 17.20 11.13
C GLY A 167 23.19 18.04 11.38
N VAL A 168 23.72 17.97 12.59
CA VAL A 168 25.09 18.42 12.88
C VAL A 168 26.02 17.33 12.39
N ASP A 169 26.84 17.65 11.39
CA ASP A 169 27.97 16.83 10.95
C ASP A 169 29.09 16.82 12.02
#